data_AF-A0A957WNL7-F1
#
_entry.id   AF-A0A957WNL7-F1
#
_cell.length_a   1.000
_cell.length_b   1.000
_cell.length_c   1.000
_cell.angle_alpha   90.00
_cell.angle_beta   90.00
_cell.angle_gamma   90.00
#
_symmetry.space_group_name_H-M   'P 1'
#
loop_
_entity.id
_entity.type
_entity.pdbx_description
1 polymer ?
#
loop_
_entity_poly.entity_id
_entity_poly.type
_entity_poly.pdbx_seq_one_letter_code
_entity_poly.pdbx_strand_id
1 'polypeptide(L)' 'MEYYPVYLNLSGKPCVVIGGNPEAECKVAGLLRAKAEVTVIGPEVTPG' A
#
# COMPACT_ATOMS: atom_id res chain seq x y z
N MET A 1 7.69 10.82 22.32
CA MET A 1 7.14 9.71 21.51
C MET A 1 5.67 10.00 21.31
N GLU A 2 5.27 10.39 20.08
CA GLU A 2 3.88 10.77 19.77
C GLU A 2 3.07 9.63 19.12
N TYR A 3 3.69 8.48 18.84
CA TYR A 3 3.05 7.35 18.18
C TYR A 3 3.00 6.11 19.06
N TYR A 4 1.89 5.38 18.95
CA TYR A 4 1.70 4.07 19.54
C TYR A 4 1.81 2.99 18.45
N PRO A 5 2.75 2.06 18.53
CA PRO A 5 2.91 1.03 17.51
C PRO A 5 1.76 0.02 17.58
N VAL A 6 1.22 -0.36 16.42
CA VAL A 6 0.19 -1.40 16.29
C VAL A 6 0.51 -2.34 15.13
N TYR A 7 0.09 -3.60 15.24
CA TYR A 7 0.06 -4.55 14.13
C TYR A 7 -1.37 -4.62 13.58
N LEU A 8 -1.53 -4.40 12.27
CA LEU A 8 -2.81 -4.45 11.59
C LEU A 8 -2.93 -5.74 10.78
N ASN A 9 -4.06 -6.45 10.90
CA ASN A 9 -4.40 -7.54 9.99
C ASN A 9 -5.07 -6.97 8.74
N LEU A 10 -4.29 -6.88 7.65
CA LEU A 10 -4.76 -6.36 6.37
C LEU A 10 -5.21 -7.46 5.40
N SER A 11 -5.23 -8.73 5.81
CA SER A 11 -5.63 -9.82 4.92
C SER A 11 -7.05 -9.62 4.40
N GLY A 12 -7.20 -9.51 3.07
CA GLY A 12 -8.48 -9.25 2.40
C GLY A 12 -9.06 -7.88 2.70
N LYS A 13 -8.26 -6.92 3.19
CA LYS A 13 -8.74 -5.56 3.50
C LYS A 13 -8.47 -4.63 2.31
N PRO A 14 -9.47 -3.84 1.88
CA PRO A 14 -9.28 -2.86 0.84
C PRO A 14 -8.33 -1.76 1.30
N CYS A 15 -7.32 -1.46 0.49
CA CYS A 15 -6.33 -0.42 0.73
C CYS A 15 -6.14 0.39 -0.55
N VAL A 16 -6.06 1.72 -0.42
CA VAL A 16 -5.86 2.61 -1.56
C VAL A 16 -4.46 3.23 -1.47
N VAL A 17 -3.72 3.17 -2.56
CA VAL A 17 -2.46 3.91 -2.75
C VAL A 17 -2.68 4.94 -3.85
N ILE A 18 -2.33 6.19 -3.57
CA ILE A 18 -2.44 7.29 -4.53
C ILE A 18 -1.03 7.66 -5.00
N GLY A 19 -0.87 7.74 -6.32
CA GLY A 19 0.42 7.90 -6.99
C GLY A 19 0.91 6.58 -7.59
N GLY A 20 1.64 6.67 -8.71
CA GLY A 20 2.21 5.52 -9.43
C GLY A 20 3.70 5.70 -9.69
N ASN A 21 4.41 6.31 -8.74
CA ASN A 21 5.86 6.47 -8.75
C ASN A 21 6.54 5.33 -7.96
N PRO A 22 7.88 5.21 -8.01
CA PRO A 22 8.61 4.17 -7.27
C PRO A 22 8.34 4.14 -5.76
N GLU A 23 8.06 5.29 -5.12
CA GLU A 23 7.67 5.32 -3.70
C GLU A 23 6.30 4.68 -3.45
N ALA A 24 5.33 4.90 -4.34
CA ALA A 24 4.03 4.26 -4.27
C ALA A 24 4.14 2.75 -4.46
N GLU A 25 4.97 2.31 -5.42
CA GLU A 25 5.25 0.90 -5.67
C GLU A 25 5.78 0.19 -4.42
N CYS A 26 6.73 0.80 -3.70
CA CYS A 26 7.25 0.25 -2.44
C CYS A 26 6.16 0.07 -1.37
N LYS A 27 5.23 1.03 -1.26
CA LYS A 27 4.07 0.93 -0.35
C LYS A 27 3.11 -0.18 -0.77
N VAL A 28 2.82 -0.28 -2.06
CA VAL A 28 2.00 -1.36 -2.63
C VAL A 28 2.63 -2.72 -2.31
N ALA A 29 3.93 -2.90 -2.52
CA ALA A 29 4.63 -4.15 -2.21
C ALA A 29 4.49 -4.54 -0.73
N GLY A 30 4.57 -3.58 0.20
CA GLY A 30 4.33 -3.81 1.62
C GLY A 30 2.90 -4.28 1.93
N LEU A 31 1.90 -3.60 1.34
CA LEU A 31 0.49 -3.93 1.51
C LEU A 31 0.14 -5.31 0.91
N LEU A 32 0.69 -5.64 -0.25
CA LEU A 32 0.51 -6.96 -0.88
C LEU A 32 1.13 -8.07 -0.04
N ARG A 33 2.32 -7.87 0.56
CA ARG A 33 2.91 -8.83 1.52
C ARG A 33 2.01 -9.03 2.74
N ALA A 34 1.28 -7.99 3.17
CA ALA A 34 0.28 -8.07 4.23
C ALA A 34 -1.08 -8.64 3.78
N LYS A 35 -1.18 -9.11 2.53
CA LYS A 35 -2.38 -9.70 1.90
C LYS A 35 -3.55 -8.73 1.77
N ALA A 36 -3.28 -7.44 1.68
CA ALA A 36 -4.29 -6.43 1.40
C ALA A 36 -4.80 -6.52 -0.05
N GLU A 37 -6.04 -6.08 -0.26
CA GLU A 37 -6.61 -5.83 -1.58
C GLU A 37 -6.29 -4.39 -1.98
N VAL A 38 -5.27 -4.21 -2.81
CA VAL A 38 -4.71 -2.88 -3.08
C VAL A 38 -5.27 -2.30 -4.37
N THR A 39 -5.84 -1.11 -4.30
CA THR A 39 -6.20 -0.28 -5.44
C THR A 39 -5.20 0.85 -5.58
N VAL A 40 -4.59 1.01 -6.76
CA VAL A 40 -3.67 2.10 -7.07
C VAL A 40 -4.37 3.12 -7.95
N ILE A 41 -4.28 4.40 -7.59
CA ILE A 41 -4.90 5.51 -8.33
C ILE A 41 -3.80 6.48 -8.74
N GLY A 42 -3.59 6.65 -10.05
CA GLY A 42 -2.61 7.59 -10.61
C GLY A 42 -2.76 7.75 -12.13
N PRO A 43 -2.25 8.84 -12.71
CA PRO A 43 -2.28 9.07 -14.16
C PRO A 43 -1.40 8.07 -14.93
N GLU A 44 -0.28 7.67 -14.34
CA GLU A 44 0.64 6.65 -14.82
C GLU A 44 1.05 5.79 -13.63
N VAL A 45 1.37 4.52 -13.88
CA VAL A 45 1.82 3.57 -12.87
C VAL A 45 3.12 2.94 -13.34
N THR A 46 4.10 2.83 -12.46
CA THR A 46 5.32 2.06 -12.75
C THR A 46 4.97 0.61 -13.09
N PRO A 47 5.79 -0.08 -13.91
CA PRO A 47 5.49 -1.45 -14.35
C PRO A 47 5.38 -2.47 -13.22
N GLY A 48 6.02 -2.19 -12.08
CA GLY A 48 6.11 -3.11 -10.94
C GLY A 48 7.16 -4.20 -11.12
#